data_AF-A0A6A4G3Y0-F1
#
_entry.id   AF-A0A6A4G3Y0-F1
#
_cell.length_a   1.000
_cell.length_b   1.000
_cell.length_c   1.000
_cell.angle_alpha   90.00
_cell.angle_beta   90.00
_cell.angle_gamma   90.00
#
_symmetry.space_group_name_H-M   'P 1'
#
loop_
_entity.id
_entity.type
_entity.pdbx_description
1 polymer ?
#
loop_
_entity_poly.entity_id
_entity_poly.type
_entity_poly.pdbx_seq_one_letter_code
_entity_poly.pdbx_strand_id
1 'polypeptide(L)'
;MDIAEAVIDNVHGESLARVAEFAVDDAYDSGSTAVIRGKIYELLCHKWFSLHKQRTLHFRSLCLTTLEDVTIPEEMQTVRFAALDKLKLTKSWTYYRPTSKTFEALDAFIWDGQSKCYGLKMTLNADHGIEAAPLNNFLKWFKEAGVDTDQFHFTFVVPSKIATSYRRQSTRTATGAVGNSPGASAKVGQFVAALDVVDEDK
;
A
#
# COMPACT_ATOMS: atom_id res chain seq x y z
N MET A 1 -6.01 15.43 -11.51
CA MET A 1 -6.76 14.85 -10.38
C MET A 1 -7.85 14.00 -11.00
N ASP A 2 -7.91 12.72 -10.66
CA ASP A 2 -8.96 11.82 -11.16
C ASP A 2 -10.30 12.22 -10.53
N ILE A 3 -11.41 12.16 -11.28
CA ILE A 3 -12.75 12.46 -10.77
C ILE A 3 -13.09 11.54 -9.60
N ALA A 4 -12.68 10.28 -9.64
CA ALA A 4 -12.94 9.33 -8.56
C ALA A 4 -12.23 9.73 -7.25
N GLU A 5 -11.00 10.26 -7.33
CA GLU A 5 -10.29 10.80 -6.18
C GLU A 5 -11.04 12.00 -5.60
N ALA A 6 -11.44 12.95 -6.46
CA ALA A 6 -12.16 14.13 -6.05
C ALA A 6 -13.46 13.77 -5.32
N VAL A 7 -14.19 12.76 -5.79
CA VAL A 7 -15.41 12.27 -5.14
C VAL A 7 -15.08 11.71 -3.75
N ILE A 8 -14.12 10.78 -3.64
CA ILE A 8 -13.77 10.14 -2.36
C ILE A 8 -13.25 11.17 -1.35
N ASP A 9 -12.46 12.16 -1.80
CA ASP A 9 -11.94 13.23 -0.94
C ASP A 9 -13.05 14.06 -0.30
N ASN A 10 -14.22 14.20 -0.95
CA ASN A 10 -15.38 14.94 -0.45
C ASN A 10 -16.42 14.07 0.29
N VAL A 11 -16.22 12.75 0.38
CA VAL A 11 -17.11 11.85 1.14
C VAL A 11 -16.69 11.82 2.60
N HIS A 12 -17.61 12.15 3.52
CA HIS A 12 -17.36 12.22 4.97
C HIS A 12 -18.51 11.61 5.78
N GLY A 13 -18.30 11.40 7.09
CA GLY A 13 -19.31 10.96 8.03
C GLY A 13 -19.99 9.65 7.62
N GLU A 14 -21.32 9.62 7.68
CA GLU A 14 -22.10 8.43 7.36
C GLU A 14 -21.91 7.95 5.91
N SER A 15 -21.72 8.87 4.96
CA SER A 15 -21.44 8.51 3.58
C SER A 15 -20.09 7.81 3.44
N LEU A 16 -19.07 8.22 4.20
CA LEU A 16 -17.77 7.54 4.23
C LEU A 16 -17.91 6.13 4.80
N ALA A 17 -18.63 5.98 5.90
CA ALA A 17 -18.88 4.68 6.51
C ALA A 17 -19.57 3.71 5.52
N ARG A 18 -20.62 4.17 4.82
CA ARG A 18 -21.33 3.36 3.83
C ARG A 18 -20.47 2.97 2.62
N VAL A 19 -19.63 3.89 2.13
CA VAL A 19 -18.72 3.62 1.01
C VAL A 19 -17.62 2.63 1.44
N ALA A 20 -17.10 2.76 2.66
CA ALA A 20 -16.14 1.83 3.22
C ALA A 20 -16.74 0.43 3.44
N GLU A 21 -17.95 0.35 3.99
CA GLU A 21 -18.70 -0.89 4.15
C GLU A 21 -18.90 -1.58 2.79
N PHE A 22 -19.39 -0.85 1.79
CA PHE A 22 -19.54 -1.38 0.43
C PHE A 22 -18.20 -1.90 -0.15
N ALA A 23 -17.11 -1.17 0.06
CA ALA A 23 -15.80 -1.59 -0.43
C ALA A 23 -15.36 -2.92 0.19
N VAL A 24 -15.66 -3.16 1.46
CA VAL A 24 -15.22 -4.37 2.17
C VAL A 24 -16.29 -5.47 2.26
N ASP A 25 -17.51 -5.28 1.77
CA ASP A 25 -18.56 -6.30 1.87
C ASP A 25 -18.48 -7.39 0.78
N ASP A 26 -18.27 -8.65 1.20
CA ASP A 26 -18.14 -9.81 0.32
C ASP A 26 -19.47 -10.26 -0.30
N ALA A 27 -20.61 -9.75 0.18
CA ALA A 27 -21.92 -9.99 -0.44
C ALA A 27 -21.96 -9.49 -1.90
N TYR A 28 -21.06 -8.56 -2.26
CA TYR A 28 -20.92 -8.01 -3.60
C TYR A 28 -19.72 -8.61 -4.36
N ASP A 29 -19.29 -9.84 -4.08
CA ASP A 29 -18.17 -10.48 -4.78
C ASP A 29 -18.55 -11.11 -6.13
N SER A 30 -19.37 -10.41 -6.92
CA SER A 30 -19.52 -10.71 -8.35
C SER A 30 -18.33 -10.12 -9.13
N GLY A 31 -17.86 -10.79 -10.18
CA GLY A 31 -16.58 -10.44 -10.82
C GLY A 31 -16.42 -8.97 -11.26
N SER A 32 -17.51 -8.29 -11.65
CA SER A 32 -17.47 -6.87 -12.03
C SER A 32 -17.42 -5.92 -10.83
N THR A 33 -18.09 -6.26 -9.72
CA THR A 33 -18.13 -5.44 -8.51
C THR A 33 -16.85 -5.56 -7.68
N ALA A 34 -16.17 -6.70 -7.71
CA ALA A 34 -14.87 -6.90 -7.04
C ALA A 34 -13.80 -5.88 -7.49
N VAL A 35 -13.72 -5.60 -8.80
CA VAL A 35 -12.77 -4.62 -9.36
C VAL A 35 -13.08 -3.21 -8.87
N ILE A 36 -14.36 -2.83 -8.84
CA ILE A 36 -14.80 -1.51 -8.38
C ILE A 36 -14.52 -1.35 -6.88
N ARG A 37 -14.86 -2.37 -6.08
CA ARG A 37 -14.59 -2.39 -4.63
C ARG A 37 -13.11 -2.25 -4.33
N GLY A 38 -12.25 -2.98 -5.04
CA GLY A 38 -10.80 -2.87 -4.89
C GLY A 38 -10.29 -1.45 -5.15
N LYS A 39 -10.80 -0.80 -6.21
CA LYS A 39 -10.46 0.61 -6.51
C LYS A 39 -10.96 1.58 -5.44
N ILE A 40 -12.18 1.39 -4.94
CA ILE A 40 -12.73 2.23 -3.87
C ILE A 40 -11.89 2.07 -2.60
N TYR A 41 -11.55 0.84 -2.23
CA TYR A 41 -10.71 0.56 -1.06
C TYR A 41 -9.33 1.21 -1.18
N GLU A 42 -8.68 1.11 -2.35
CA GLU A 42 -7.41 1.79 -2.64
C GLU A 42 -7.54 3.33 -2.46
N LEU A 43 -8.59 3.94 -3.01
CA LEU A 43 -8.86 5.38 -2.86
C LEU A 43 -9.12 5.78 -1.40
N LEU A 44 -9.87 4.97 -0.65
CA LEU A 44 -10.13 5.18 0.76
C LEU A 44 -8.83 5.12 1.58
N CYS A 45 -7.94 4.17 1.29
CA CYS A 45 -6.63 4.08 1.92
C CYS A 45 -5.76 5.29 1.59
N HIS A 46 -5.73 5.74 0.33
CA HIS A 46 -5.03 6.96 -0.05
C HIS A 46 -5.55 8.17 0.72
N LYS A 47 -6.87 8.33 0.83
CA LYS A 47 -7.48 9.38 1.65
C LYS A 47 -7.00 9.28 3.09
N TRP A 48 -7.06 8.09 3.69
CA TRP A 48 -6.61 7.84 5.06
C TRP A 48 -5.15 8.26 5.29
N PHE A 49 -4.25 7.95 4.36
CA PHE A 49 -2.82 8.30 4.45
C PHE A 49 -2.51 9.78 4.17
N SER A 50 -3.37 10.48 3.44
CA SER A 50 -3.18 11.90 3.11
C SER A 50 -3.82 12.86 4.13
N LEU A 51 -4.48 12.35 5.18
CA LEU A 51 -5.00 13.18 6.27
C LEU A 51 -3.86 13.62 7.20
N HIS A 52 -3.87 14.90 7.56
CA HIS A 52 -2.95 15.45 8.57
C HIS A 52 -3.43 15.06 9.98
N LYS A 53 -3.27 13.78 10.32
CA LYS A 53 -3.63 13.22 11.63
C LYS A 53 -2.57 12.20 12.01
N GLN A 54 -2.09 12.26 13.25
CA GLN A 54 -1.20 11.23 13.78
C GLN A 54 -1.95 9.91 13.88
N ARG A 55 -1.37 8.83 13.35
CA ARG A 55 -1.98 7.49 13.35
C ARG A 55 -0.93 6.42 13.46
N THR A 56 -1.28 5.29 14.04
CA THR A 56 -0.37 4.14 14.14
C THR A 56 -0.78 3.07 13.14
N LEU A 57 0.16 2.59 12.34
CA LEU A 57 -0.01 1.36 11.59
C LEU A 57 0.53 0.20 12.42
N HIS A 58 -0.33 -0.79 12.62
CA HIS A 58 0.04 -2.03 13.28
C HIS A 58 0.47 -3.07 12.25
N PHE A 59 1.66 -3.64 12.42
CA PHE A 59 2.19 -4.63 11.48
C PHE A 59 2.14 -6.03 12.06
N ARG A 60 1.64 -6.97 11.25
CA ARG A 60 1.84 -8.40 11.47
C ARG A 60 2.81 -8.93 10.44
N SER A 61 3.89 -9.56 10.91
CA SER A 61 4.85 -10.19 10.00
C SER A 61 4.27 -11.40 9.29
N LEU A 62 4.59 -11.51 8.00
CA LEU A 62 4.35 -12.69 7.16
C LEU A 62 5.66 -13.44 6.86
N CYS A 63 6.75 -13.09 7.55
CA CYS A 63 8.07 -13.66 7.37
C CYS A 63 8.77 -13.85 8.74
N LEU A 64 10.05 -14.22 8.74
CA LEU A 64 10.80 -14.47 9.98
C LEU A 64 11.20 -13.19 10.71
N THR A 65 11.21 -12.04 10.02
CA THR A 65 11.57 -10.75 10.61
C THR A 65 10.35 -10.06 11.20
N THR A 66 10.48 -9.48 12.38
CA THR A 66 9.46 -8.62 12.98
C THR A 66 9.67 -7.18 12.55
N LEU A 67 8.59 -6.41 12.44
CA LEU A 67 8.61 -4.98 12.22
C LEU A 67 7.77 -4.35 13.33
N GLU A 68 8.33 -3.36 14.00
CA GLU A 68 7.61 -2.60 15.02
C GLU A 68 6.52 -1.75 14.37
N ASP A 69 5.42 -1.56 15.10
CA ASP A 69 4.36 -0.63 14.74
C ASP A 69 4.94 0.76 14.51
N VAL A 70 4.34 1.50 13.58
CA VAL A 70 4.84 2.81 13.20
C VAL A 70 3.79 3.89 13.44
N THR A 71 4.17 4.90 14.21
CA THR A 71 3.37 6.12 14.36
C THR A 71 3.72 7.08 13.22
N ILE A 72 2.79 7.23 12.29
CA ILE A 72 2.84 8.24 11.25
C ILE A 72 2.59 9.60 11.91
N PRO A 73 3.46 10.59 11.71
CA PRO A 73 3.27 11.92 12.29
C PRO A 73 2.08 12.64 11.68
N GLU A 74 1.54 13.61 12.41
CA GLU A 74 0.43 14.46 11.94
C GLU A 74 0.78 15.20 10.65
N GLU A 75 2.01 15.72 10.56
CA GLU A 75 2.52 16.39 9.36
C GLU A 75 3.33 15.40 8.51
N MET A 76 2.64 14.61 7.68
CA MET A 76 3.27 13.80 6.63
C MET A 76 3.00 14.42 5.26
N GLN A 77 4.04 14.78 4.53
CA GLN A 77 3.89 15.36 3.19
C GLN A 77 3.36 14.31 2.21
N THR A 78 2.45 14.69 1.31
CA THR A 78 2.05 13.85 0.18
C THR A 78 2.72 14.33 -1.10
N VAL A 79 3.51 13.46 -1.73
CA VAL A 79 4.16 13.73 -3.03
C VAL A 79 3.57 12.79 -4.08
N ARG A 80 2.97 13.38 -5.11
CA ARG A 80 2.51 12.63 -6.28
C ARG A 80 3.62 12.55 -7.33
N PHE A 81 3.82 11.40 -7.94
CA PHE A 81 4.87 11.20 -8.94
C PHE A 81 4.42 10.36 -10.13
N ALA A 82 4.91 10.67 -11.33
CA ALA A 82 4.59 9.94 -12.55
C ALA A 82 5.62 8.87 -12.92
N ALA A 83 6.86 9.02 -12.44
CA ALA A 83 7.97 8.11 -12.74
C ALA A 83 9.02 8.17 -11.61
N LEU A 84 9.67 7.03 -11.31
CA LEU A 84 10.66 6.91 -10.25
C LEU A 84 11.95 7.70 -10.55
N ASP A 85 12.38 7.76 -11.80
CA ASP A 85 13.59 8.48 -12.23
C ASP A 85 13.54 9.99 -11.94
N LYS A 86 12.33 10.56 -11.86
CA LYS A 86 12.09 11.96 -11.49
C LYS A 86 11.91 12.17 -9.99
N LEU A 87 11.81 11.09 -9.22
CA LEU A 87 11.51 11.14 -7.81
C LEU A 87 12.79 11.30 -6.98
N LYS A 88 12.75 12.18 -6.00
CA LYS A 88 13.82 12.35 -5.00
C LYS A 88 13.23 12.11 -3.62
N LEU A 89 13.93 11.28 -2.83
CA LEU A 89 13.58 11.07 -1.42
C LEU A 89 13.83 12.36 -0.64
N THR A 90 12.85 12.77 0.15
CA THR A 90 12.92 13.91 1.06
C THR A 90 13.64 13.51 2.36
N LYS A 91 13.92 14.47 3.22
CA LYS A 91 14.50 14.22 4.57
C LYS A 91 13.43 14.23 5.67
N SER A 92 12.18 14.03 5.29
CA SER A 92 11.01 14.09 6.17
C SER A 92 10.03 12.98 5.84
N TRP A 93 9.14 12.69 6.78
CA TRP A 93 8.02 11.79 6.58
C TRP A 93 7.22 12.17 5.34
N THR A 94 7.19 11.28 4.37
CA THR A 94 6.58 11.55 3.06
C THR A 94 5.86 10.32 2.53
N TYR A 95 4.60 10.54 2.17
CA TYR A 95 3.75 9.62 1.46
C TYR A 95 3.87 9.84 -0.04
N TYR A 96 4.43 8.85 -0.74
CA TYR A 96 4.63 8.90 -2.17
C TYR A 96 3.54 8.11 -2.88
N ARG A 97 2.76 8.80 -3.72
CA ARG A 97 1.65 8.22 -4.47
C ARG A 97 1.89 8.32 -5.98
N PRO A 98 1.93 7.21 -6.73
CA PRO A 98 1.98 7.23 -8.18
C PRO A 98 0.76 7.97 -8.76
N THR A 99 0.95 8.74 -9.84
CA THR A 99 -0.16 9.36 -10.59
C THR A 99 -0.78 8.42 -11.62
N SER A 100 -0.13 7.30 -11.91
CA SER A 100 -0.60 6.28 -12.86
C SER A 100 -0.36 4.88 -12.30
N LYS A 101 -1.25 3.94 -12.65
CA LYS A 101 -1.14 2.52 -12.25
C LYS A 101 0.01 1.75 -12.90
N THR A 102 0.85 2.42 -13.69
CA THR A 102 2.03 1.82 -14.34
C THR A 102 3.08 1.32 -13.35
N PHE A 103 3.02 1.75 -12.10
CA PHE A 103 3.82 1.17 -11.00
C PHE A 103 3.05 0.03 -10.33
N GLU A 104 2.90 -1.09 -11.05
CA GLU A 104 2.07 -2.22 -10.62
C GLU A 104 2.56 -2.89 -9.31
N ALA A 105 3.84 -2.70 -8.98
CA ALA A 105 4.47 -3.20 -7.76
C ALA A 105 3.78 -2.73 -6.48
N LEU A 106 3.42 -1.45 -6.42
CA LEU A 106 3.02 -0.74 -5.20
C LEU A 106 1.97 0.31 -5.55
N ASP A 107 0.94 0.42 -4.70
CA ASP A 107 -0.07 1.47 -4.87
C ASP A 107 0.41 2.79 -4.24
N ALA A 108 1.33 2.73 -3.26
CA ALA A 108 2.06 3.87 -2.69
C ALA A 108 3.28 3.38 -1.90
N PHE A 109 4.07 4.32 -1.35
CA PHE A 109 5.04 3.99 -0.30
C PHE A 109 5.23 5.16 0.68
N ILE A 110 5.64 4.85 1.90
CA ILE A 110 6.00 5.83 2.94
C ILE A 110 7.51 5.81 3.14
N TRP A 111 8.11 6.98 3.15
CA TRP A 111 9.51 7.19 3.54
C TRP A 111 9.54 7.95 4.87
N ASP A 112 10.30 7.47 5.85
CA ASP A 112 10.42 8.12 7.17
C ASP A 112 11.35 9.34 7.18
N GLY A 113 12.04 9.63 6.07
CA GLY A 113 13.02 10.71 5.97
C GLY A 113 14.46 10.30 6.27
N GLN A 114 14.69 9.10 6.77
CA GLN A 114 15.97 8.68 7.33
C GLN A 114 16.43 7.29 6.88
N SER A 115 15.64 6.26 7.10
CA SER A 115 16.07 4.88 6.95
C SER A 115 15.00 3.97 6.37
N LYS A 116 13.77 3.98 6.89
CA LYS A 116 12.77 2.97 6.57
C LYS A 116 11.85 3.39 5.44
N CYS A 117 11.59 2.45 4.53
CA CYS A 117 10.62 2.59 3.46
C CYS A 117 9.55 1.51 3.57
N TYR A 118 8.29 1.92 3.67
CA TYR A 118 7.14 1.04 3.73
C TYR A 118 6.44 1.04 2.37
N GLY A 119 6.70 0.02 1.55
CA GLY A 119 5.99 -0.17 0.29
C GLY A 119 4.58 -0.67 0.57
N LEU A 120 3.56 0.00 0.02
CA LEU A 120 2.16 -0.31 0.31
C LEU A 120 1.49 -0.95 -0.90
N LYS A 121 0.87 -2.11 -0.67
CA LYS A 121 -0.04 -2.75 -1.61
C LYS A 121 -1.43 -2.86 -0.97
N MET A 122 -2.36 -2.07 -1.46
CA MET A 122 -3.73 -1.98 -0.98
C MET A 122 -4.58 -3.02 -1.71
N THR A 123 -5.15 -3.98 -1.00
CA THR A 123 -5.88 -5.06 -1.65
C THR A 123 -6.99 -5.64 -0.79
N LEU A 124 -8.06 -6.07 -1.47
CA LEU A 124 -9.13 -6.88 -0.88
C LEU A 124 -8.88 -8.39 -1.12
N ASN A 125 -7.92 -8.73 -1.97
CA ASN A 125 -7.64 -10.12 -2.36
C ASN A 125 -6.64 -10.76 -1.40
N ALA A 126 -7.04 -11.90 -0.83
CA ALA A 126 -6.20 -12.72 0.05
C ALA A 126 -5.05 -13.45 -0.68
N ASP A 127 -5.15 -13.61 -2.01
CA ASP A 127 -4.10 -14.15 -2.89
C ASP A 127 -3.71 -13.11 -3.95
N HIS A 128 -2.95 -12.11 -3.51
CA HIS A 128 -2.41 -11.06 -4.35
C HIS A 128 -0.91 -11.28 -4.56
N GLY A 129 -0.56 -12.04 -5.60
CA GLY A 129 0.84 -12.28 -5.95
C GLY A 129 1.63 -10.99 -6.17
N ILE A 130 2.91 -11.02 -5.80
CA ILE A 130 3.80 -9.87 -5.94
C ILE A 130 4.45 -9.92 -7.31
N GLU A 131 4.26 -8.90 -8.13
CA GLU A 131 4.87 -8.83 -9.45
C GLU A 131 6.38 -8.56 -9.34
N ALA A 132 7.19 -9.55 -9.69
CA ALA A 132 8.62 -9.53 -9.40
C ALA A 132 9.37 -8.44 -10.19
N ALA A 133 9.04 -8.24 -11.47
CA ALA A 133 9.75 -7.30 -12.33
C ALA A 133 9.51 -5.83 -11.91
N PRO A 134 8.26 -5.37 -11.72
CA PRO A 134 7.99 -4.05 -11.17
C PRO A 134 8.65 -3.83 -9.80
N LEU A 135 8.60 -4.81 -8.90
CA LEU A 135 9.22 -4.68 -7.58
C LEU A 135 10.75 -4.60 -7.66
N ASN A 136 11.40 -5.42 -8.48
CA ASN A 136 12.85 -5.36 -8.68
C ASN A 136 13.29 -4.00 -9.25
N ASN A 137 12.49 -3.40 -10.15
CA ASN A 137 12.75 -2.06 -10.67
C ASN A 137 12.67 -1.00 -9.56
N PHE A 138 11.67 -1.10 -8.68
CA PHE A 138 11.56 -0.23 -7.51
C PHE A 138 12.78 -0.38 -6.57
N LEU A 139 13.16 -1.60 -6.22
CA LEU A 139 14.31 -1.86 -5.33
C LEU A 139 15.63 -1.38 -5.94
N LYS A 140 15.79 -1.49 -7.26
CA LYS A 140 16.95 -0.95 -7.96
C LYS A 140 16.99 0.57 -7.84
N TRP A 141 15.88 1.26 -8.13
CA TRP A 141 15.77 2.71 -7.96
C TRP A 141 16.03 3.12 -6.51
N PHE A 142 15.48 2.41 -5.53
CA PHE A 142 15.65 2.71 -4.10
C PHE A 142 17.13 2.63 -3.68
N LYS A 143 17.85 1.65 -4.22
CA LYS A 143 19.30 1.55 -4.05
C LYS A 143 20.06 2.68 -4.74
N GLU A 144 19.68 3.06 -5.95
CA GLU A 144 20.26 4.20 -6.68
C GLU A 144 19.99 5.54 -5.98
N ALA A 145 18.88 5.64 -5.23
CA ALA A 145 18.57 6.76 -4.35
C ALA A 145 19.43 6.78 -3.05
N GLY A 146 20.31 5.78 -2.85
CA GLY A 146 21.27 5.74 -1.76
C GLY A 146 20.78 5.02 -0.50
N VAL A 147 19.70 4.24 -0.57
CA VAL A 147 19.16 3.49 0.56
C VAL A 147 19.30 1.99 0.33
N ASP A 148 19.72 1.25 1.36
CA ASP A 148 19.85 -0.21 1.25
C ASP A 148 18.46 -0.88 1.22
N THR A 149 18.36 -1.93 0.41
CA THR A 149 17.11 -2.67 0.15
C THR A 149 16.59 -3.44 1.36
N ASP A 150 17.41 -3.64 2.40
CA ASP A 150 16.99 -4.22 3.68
C ASP A 150 16.06 -3.28 4.48
N GLN A 151 16.11 -1.98 4.19
CA GLN A 151 15.20 -0.98 4.77
C GLN A 151 13.83 -0.92 4.10
N PHE A 152 13.62 -1.71 3.04
CA PHE A 152 12.35 -1.78 2.35
C PHE A 152 11.47 -2.88 2.96
N HIS A 153 10.30 -2.48 3.45
CA HIS A 153 9.29 -3.36 4.03
C HIS A 153 8.06 -3.37 3.13
N PHE A 154 7.76 -4.53 2.52
CA PHE A 154 6.58 -4.67 1.67
C PHE A 154 5.36 -4.99 2.55
N THR A 155 4.40 -4.08 2.57
CA THR A 155 3.23 -4.14 3.42
C THR A 155 1.97 -4.26 2.58
N PHE A 156 1.21 -5.33 2.81
CA PHE A 156 -0.16 -5.44 2.36
C PHE A 156 -1.07 -4.64 3.29
N VAL A 157 -1.78 -3.66 2.75
CA VAL A 157 -2.82 -2.90 3.47
C VAL A 157 -4.15 -3.54 3.11
N VAL A 158 -4.80 -4.14 4.10
CA VAL A 158 -6.01 -4.95 3.90
C VAL A 158 -7.05 -4.66 4.97
N PRO A 159 -8.34 -4.90 4.72
CA PRO A 159 -9.38 -4.78 5.75
C PRO A 159 -9.12 -5.71 6.93
N SER A 160 -9.49 -5.29 8.15
CA SER A 160 -9.23 -6.06 9.37
C SER A 160 -9.80 -7.49 9.31
N LYS A 161 -10.94 -7.65 8.64
CA LYS A 161 -11.62 -8.94 8.44
C LYS A 161 -10.76 -10.02 7.78
N ILE A 162 -9.77 -9.65 6.95
CA ILE A 162 -8.86 -10.60 6.28
C ILE A 162 -7.42 -10.52 6.81
N ALA A 163 -7.11 -9.51 7.63
CA ALA A 163 -5.75 -9.24 8.09
C ALA A 163 -5.17 -10.36 8.96
N THR A 164 -5.97 -11.02 9.81
CA THR A 164 -5.52 -12.08 10.71
C THR A 164 -5.18 -13.37 9.95
N SER A 165 -5.96 -13.71 8.92
CA SER A 165 -5.76 -14.90 8.08
C SER A 165 -4.85 -14.66 6.88
N TYR A 166 -4.43 -13.42 6.61
CA TYR A 166 -3.61 -13.07 5.44
C TYR A 166 -2.31 -13.86 5.44
N ARG A 167 -1.91 -14.39 4.29
CA ARG A 167 -0.71 -15.24 4.18
C ARG A 167 0.37 -14.51 3.39
N ARG A 168 1.60 -14.99 3.59
CA ARG A 168 2.73 -14.58 2.76
C ARG A 168 2.41 -14.86 1.29
N GLN A 169 2.64 -13.87 0.45
CA GLN A 169 2.38 -13.95 -0.98
C GLN A 169 3.64 -14.42 -1.73
N SER A 170 3.42 -15.16 -2.80
CA SER A 170 4.52 -15.58 -3.70
C SER A 170 4.82 -14.49 -4.72
N THR A 171 6.08 -14.40 -5.15
CA THR A 171 6.46 -13.56 -6.29
C THR A 171 6.06 -14.26 -7.60
N ARG A 172 5.40 -13.52 -8.48
CA ARG A 172 4.93 -13.99 -9.79
C ARG A 172 5.77 -13.33 -10.91
N THR A 173 6.05 -14.10 -11.96
CA THR A 173 6.66 -13.59 -13.20
C THR A 173 5.61 -12.86 -14.04
N ALA A 174 6.03 -12.17 -15.11
CA ALA A 174 5.13 -11.55 -16.08
C ALA A 174 4.14 -12.53 -16.75
N THR A 175 4.43 -13.84 -16.70
CA THR A 175 3.54 -14.90 -17.21
C THR A 175 2.60 -15.46 -16.13
N GLY A 176 2.57 -14.87 -14.92
CA GLY A 176 1.76 -15.31 -13.79
C GLY A 176 2.27 -16.58 -13.09
N ALA A 177 3.34 -17.21 -13.62
CA ALA A 177 3.97 -18.36 -12.99
C ALA A 177 4.67 -17.94 -11.69
N VAL A 178 4.67 -18.83 -10.69
CA VAL A 178 5.50 -18.66 -9.50
C VAL A 178 6.96 -18.62 -9.94
N GLY A 179 7.65 -17.52 -9.64
CA GLY A 179 9.02 -17.32 -10.10
C GLY A 179 10.00 -18.24 -9.38
N ASN A 180 10.64 -19.16 -10.11
CA ASN A 180 11.73 -19.99 -9.59
C ASN A 180 13.09 -19.26 -9.49
N SER A 181 13.16 -17.99 -9.90
CA SER A 181 14.41 -17.21 -9.94
C SER A 181 14.42 -16.17 -8.82
N PRO A 182 15.24 -16.33 -7.77
CA PRO A 182 15.25 -15.43 -6.62
C PRO A 182 15.96 -14.12 -6.98
N GLY A 183 15.18 -13.11 -7.41
CA GLY A 183 15.63 -11.72 -7.45
C GLY A 183 15.66 -11.08 -6.06
N ALA A 184 16.05 -9.80 -5.98
CA ALA A 184 16.03 -9.05 -4.71
C ALA A 184 14.65 -9.08 -4.04
N SER A 185 13.57 -9.08 -4.83
CA SER A 185 12.18 -9.25 -4.38
C SER A 185 11.90 -10.51 -3.56
N ALA A 186 12.64 -11.62 -3.75
CA ALA A 186 12.43 -12.86 -2.99
C ALA A 186 12.85 -12.75 -1.52
N LYS A 187 13.73 -11.78 -1.20
CA LYS A 187 14.27 -11.55 0.14
C LYS A 187 13.54 -10.46 0.91
N VAL A 188 12.60 -9.76 0.28
CA VAL A 188 11.87 -8.66 0.90
C VAL A 188 10.98 -9.21 2.03
N GLY A 189 11.08 -8.56 3.20
CA GLY A 189 10.18 -8.82 4.32
C GLY A 189 8.75 -8.42 3.94
N GLN A 190 7.81 -9.34 4.14
CA GLN A 190 6.39 -9.12 3.88
C GLN A 190 5.65 -8.93 5.20
N PHE A 191 4.79 -7.92 5.24
CA PHE A 191 3.98 -7.55 6.39
C PHE A 191 2.54 -7.34 5.94
N VAL A 192 1.62 -7.41 6.90
CA VAL A 192 0.24 -6.98 6.69
C VAL A 192 -0.12 -5.94 7.74
N ALA A 193 -0.78 -4.87 7.31
CA ALA A 193 -1.38 -3.86 8.16
C ALA A 193 -2.89 -3.86 7.92
N ALA A 194 -3.65 -3.95 9.00
CA ALA A 194 -5.10 -3.85 8.97
C ALA A 194 -5.51 -2.39 8.86
N LEU A 195 -6.40 -2.07 7.92
CA LEU A 195 -6.88 -0.70 7.73
C LEU A 195 -8.35 -0.72 7.31
N ASP A 196 -9.22 -0.35 8.25
CA ASP A 196 -10.63 -0.07 8.01
C ASP A 196 -10.82 1.44 7.94
N VAL A 197 -11.21 1.95 6.77
CA VAL A 197 -11.37 3.39 6.56
C VAL A 197 -12.73 3.82 7.09
N VAL A 198 -12.76 4.21 8.36
CA VAL A 198 -13.94 4.83 8.99
C VAL A 198 -13.59 6.25 9.39
N ASP A 199 -14.62 7.10 9.47
CA ASP A 199 -14.44 8.42 10.07
C ASP A 199 -14.17 8.23 11.57
N GLU A 200 -13.01 8.67 12.05
CA GLU A 200 -12.63 8.58 13.46
C GLU A 200 -12.99 9.86 14.23
N ASP A 201 -14.03 10.56 13.79
CA ASP A 201 -14.57 11.72 14.49
C ASP A 201 -15.80 11.30 15.31
N LYS A 202 -15.51 10.84 16.53
CA LYS A 202 -16.36 11.00 17.71
C LYS A 202 -15.53 11.49 18.89
#